data_AF-A0A368B6Y3-F1
#
_entry.id   AF-A0A368B6Y3-F1
#
_cell.length_a   1.000
_cell.length_b   1.000
_cell.length_c   1.000
_cell.angle_alpha   90.00
_cell.angle_beta   90.00
_cell.angle_gamma   90.00
#
_symmetry.space_group_name_H-M   'P 1'
#
loop_
_entity.id
_entity.type
_entity.pdbx_description
1 polymer ?
#
loop_
_entity_poly.entity_id
_entity_poly.type
_entity_poly.pdbx_seq_one_letter_code
_entity_poly.pdbx_strand_id
1 'polypeptide(L)'
;MKEIISKIAKTTIPSKIIQKSKKEIADKVYKLVEKEIQKYSEVVELEFGGSYAKDTWLSKNADIDIFIKFKKNISEEKLENISKKIGFESLKKYSPYVRYSQHPYVEAKIKDTKINIVPCYDVKIGEWKSAADRSPFHTKFMKKSLTRKMRNEVRILKTFLKSNKIYGAEIAKQGFSGYISEVLILQYGSFENLIKSIIKIKEKQIIGKTSKSFDTAIVVIDPIDGNRNLAAAISNENIGKFILSCRAFKNKPSLEFFKNQKSKISNKFWNNLLIVKFEFKIRSPDIIWGQIKRATSTLSTQLELGGFTVVRSKAHTDEQIDAYLIFFLESTIISEIYQKKGPEFFRNDGSHSFISKNLKDSELVWIGNDGKIISLEKRKHVNAEKFMKEFLKKNLNVGIPKGLHSDFKRGYKVFLGNKTLSKSIKEEISEVISVDGTLLHFN
;
A
#
# COMPACT_ATOMS: atom_id res chain seq x y z
N MET A 1 12.61 -21.60 -17.55
CA MET A 1 12.09 -20.21 -17.44
C MET A 1 11.25 -19.82 -18.66
N LYS A 2 11.82 -19.83 -19.88
CA LYS A 2 11.10 -19.49 -21.13
C LYS A 2 9.79 -20.28 -21.33
N GLU A 3 9.82 -21.58 -21.06
CA GLU A 3 8.64 -22.44 -21.15
C GLU A 3 7.50 -21.98 -20.21
N ILE A 4 7.83 -21.65 -18.96
CA ILE A 4 6.86 -21.13 -17.98
C ILE A 4 6.28 -19.80 -18.44
N ILE A 5 7.14 -18.89 -18.91
CA ILE A 5 6.70 -17.58 -19.47
C ILE A 5 5.75 -17.79 -20.65
N SER A 6 6.06 -18.73 -21.56
CA SER A 6 5.19 -19.06 -22.69
C SER A 6 3.83 -19.63 -22.25
N LYS A 7 3.82 -20.52 -21.25
CA LYS A 7 2.57 -21.07 -20.67
C LYS A 7 1.71 -19.95 -20.06
N ILE A 8 2.31 -19.02 -19.32
CA ILE A 8 1.59 -17.88 -18.71
C ILE A 8 1.14 -16.85 -19.74
N ALA A 9 1.91 -16.63 -20.81
CA ALA A 9 1.50 -15.74 -21.89
C ALA A 9 0.14 -16.17 -22.50
N LYS A 10 -0.10 -17.48 -22.62
CA LYS A 10 -1.37 -18.03 -23.14
C LYS A 10 -2.58 -17.74 -22.23
N THR A 11 -2.39 -17.59 -20.93
CA THR A 11 -3.49 -17.40 -19.96
C THR A 11 -3.69 -15.94 -19.55
N THR A 12 -2.68 -15.10 -19.72
CA THR A 12 -2.70 -13.69 -19.31
C THR A 12 -3.26 -12.75 -20.38
N ILE A 13 -3.20 -13.14 -21.66
CA ILE A 13 -3.78 -12.37 -22.76
C ILE A 13 -5.31 -12.57 -22.74
N PRO A 14 -6.11 -11.50 -22.65
CA PRO A 14 -7.56 -11.60 -22.70
C PRO A 14 -8.02 -12.26 -24.02
N SER A 15 -8.97 -13.19 -23.96
CA SER A 15 -9.52 -13.81 -25.16
C SER A 15 -10.25 -12.80 -26.04
N LYS A 16 -10.43 -13.10 -27.33
CA LYS A 16 -11.16 -12.21 -28.27
C LYS A 16 -12.57 -11.88 -27.78
N ILE A 17 -13.24 -12.82 -27.12
CA ILE A 17 -14.58 -12.65 -26.54
C ILE A 17 -14.55 -11.60 -25.42
N ILE A 18 -13.59 -11.71 -24.50
CA ILE A 18 -13.44 -10.74 -23.39
C ILE A 18 -13.07 -9.36 -23.95
N GLN A 19 -12.18 -9.28 -24.95
CA GLN A 19 -11.82 -8.02 -25.60
C GLN A 19 -13.03 -7.35 -26.26
N LYS A 20 -13.85 -8.11 -27.00
CA LYS A 20 -15.08 -7.61 -27.63
C LYS A 20 -16.08 -7.10 -26.59
N SER A 21 -16.35 -7.90 -25.56
CA SER A 21 -17.28 -7.49 -24.48
C SER A 21 -16.77 -6.23 -23.75
N LYS A 22 -15.47 -6.12 -23.50
CA LYS A 22 -14.88 -4.94 -22.86
C LYS A 22 -14.99 -3.71 -23.74
N LYS A 23 -14.77 -3.85 -25.05
CA LYS A 23 -14.94 -2.79 -26.04
C LYS A 23 -16.38 -2.29 -26.11
N GLU A 24 -17.36 -3.20 -26.14
CA GLU A 24 -18.78 -2.81 -26.13
C GLU A 24 -19.14 -1.97 -24.89
N ILE A 25 -18.63 -2.34 -23.71
CA ILE A 25 -18.82 -1.56 -22.49
C ILE A 25 -18.11 -0.20 -22.59
N ALA A 26 -16.85 -0.18 -23.04
CA ALA A 26 -16.06 1.05 -23.19
C ALA A 26 -16.75 2.04 -24.14
N ASP A 27 -17.11 1.60 -25.34
CA ASP A 27 -17.74 2.42 -26.37
C ASP A 27 -19.10 2.93 -25.90
N LYS A 28 -19.88 2.10 -25.19
CA LYS A 28 -21.15 2.50 -24.60
C LYS A 28 -20.97 3.62 -23.57
N VAL A 29 -20.05 3.45 -22.63
CA VAL A 29 -19.84 4.47 -21.59
C VAL A 29 -19.25 5.74 -22.18
N TYR A 30 -18.28 5.62 -23.09
CA TYR A 30 -17.69 6.78 -23.74
C TYR A 30 -18.74 7.67 -24.40
N LYS A 31 -19.68 7.08 -25.15
CA LYS A 31 -20.80 7.82 -25.75
C LYS A 31 -21.73 8.48 -24.72
N LEU A 32 -21.96 7.83 -23.57
CA LEU A 32 -22.76 8.42 -22.50
C LEU A 32 -22.07 9.66 -21.92
N VAL A 33 -20.76 9.57 -21.68
CA VAL A 33 -19.96 10.69 -21.17
C VAL A 33 -19.86 11.80 -22.22
N GLU A 34 -19.58 11.45 -23.47
CA GLU A 34 -19.50 12.38 -24.60
C GLU A 34 -20.78 13.21 -24.78
N LYS A 35 -21.95 12.60 -24.58
CA LYS A 35 -23.23 13.33 -24.60
C LYS A 35 -23.36 14.31 -23.44
N GLU A 36 -22.90 13.94 -22.25
CA GLU A 36 -23.02 14.77 -21.05
C GLU A 36 -22.03 15.94 -21.05
N ILE A 37 -20.81 15.77 -21.58
CA ILE A 37 -19.81 16.85 -21.62
C ILE A 37 -20.22 18.01 -22.53
N GLN A 38 -21.04 17.78 -23.56
CA GLN A 38 -21.52 18.82 -24.48
C GLN A 38 -22.29 19.95 -23.78
N LYS A 39 -22.81 19.69 -22.57
CA LYS A 39 -23.53 20.68 -21.76
C LYS A 39 -22.59 21.67 -21.06
N TYR A 40 -21.28 21.47 -21.11
CA TYR A 40 -20.30 22.21 -20.33
C TYR A 40 -19.19 22.77 -21.22
N SER A 41 -19.19 24.09 -21.42
CA SER A 41 -18.20 24.81 -22.24
C SER A 41 -16.77 24.75 -21.68
N GLU A 42 -16.62 24.34 -20.42
CA GLU A 42 -15.36 24.21 -19.70
C GLU A 42 -14.58 22.95 -20.05
N VAL A 43 -15.26 21.95 -20.65
CA VAL A 43 -14.64 20.71 -21.11
C VAL A 43 -14.03 20.94 -22.49
N VAL A 44 -12.78 20.48 -22.65
CA VAL A 44 -12.00 20.60 -23.90
C VAL A 44 -12.04 19.30 -24.68
N GLU A 45 -11.82 18.18 -24.01
CA GLU A 45 -11.58 16.89 -24.67
C GLU A 45 -11.95 15.73 -23.75
N LEU A 46 -12.32 14.61 -24.36
CA LEU A 46 -12.56 13.33 -23.73
C LEU A 46 -11.57 12.32 -24.29
N GLU A 47 -10.96 11.49 -23.43
CA GLU A 47 -10.06 10.44 -23.91
C GLU A 47 -10.08 9.20 -23.01
N PHE A 48 -9.82 8.04 -23.61
CA PHE A 48 -9.55 6.82 -22.84
C PHE A 48 -8.15 6.86 -22.25
N GLY A 49 -8.06 6.55 -20.96
CA GLY A 49 -6.80 6.42 -20.24
C GLY A 49 -6.51 4.99 -19.78
N GLY A 50 -5.46 4.88 -18.97
CA GLY A 50 -5.20 3.70 -18.17
C GLY A 50 -4.84 2.46 -18.97
N SER A 51 -4.86 1.31 -18.29
CA SER A 51 -4.39 0.04 -18.87
C SER A 51 -5.27 -0.47 -20.02
N TYR A 52 -6.53 -0.05 -20.07
CA TYR A 52 -7.44 -0.32 -21.18
C TYR A 52 -6.95 0.37 -22.47
N ALA A 53 -6.75 1.69 -22.44
CA ALA A 53 -6.30 2.45 -23.61
C ALA A 53 -4.92 2.03 -24.14
N LYS A 54 -4.04 1.58 -23.23
CA LYS A 54 -2.69 1.07 -23.54
C LYS A 54 -2.68 -0.38 -23.99
N ASP A 55 -3.81 -1.10 -23.90
CA ASP A 55 -3.92 -2.52 -24.16
C ASP A 55 -2.92 -3.35 -23.32
N THR A 56 -2.84 -3.05 -22.02
CA THR A 56 -1.99 -3.73 -21.02
C THR A 56 -2.80 -4.27 -19.83
N TRP A 57 -4.13 -4.23 -19.91
CA TRP A 57 -5.04 -4.69 -18.87
C TRP A 57 -5.04 -6.21 -18.71
N LEU A 58 -5.32 -6.67 -17.49
CA LEU A 58 -5.52 -8.08 -17.15
C LEU A 58 -7.01 -8.44 -17.26
N SER A 59 -7.32 -9.66 -17.71
CA SER A 59 -8.70 -10.09 -17.95
C SER A 59 -9.60 -10.03 -16.71
N LYS A 60 -9.05 -10.30 -15.52
CA LYS A 60 -9.77 -10.23 -14.24
C LYS A 60 -9.60 -8.85 -13.60
N ASN A 61 -10.70 -8.13 -13.40
CA ASN A 61 -10.77 -6.77 -12.82
C ASN A 61 -10.16 -5.72 -13.75
N ALA A 62 -10.60 -5.69 -15.00
CA ALA A 62 -10.20 -4.63 -15.93
C ALA A 62 -10.94 -3.34 -15.57
N ASP A 63 -10.18 -2.25 -15.53
CA ASP A 63 -10.69 -0.90 -15.30
C ASP A 63 -10.68 -0.13 -16.63
N ILE A 64 -11.76 0.60 -16.88
CA ILE A 64 -11.87 1.54 -18.01
C ILE A 64 -11.82 2.94 -17.41
N ASP A 65 -10.72 3.62 -17.66
CA ASP A 65 -10.50 5.00 -17.24
C ASP A 65 -10.86 5.94 -18.40
N ILE A 66 -11.74 6.89 -18.16
CA ILE A 66 -12.14 7.92 -19.11
C ILE A 66 -11.79 9.28 -18.49
N PHE A 67 -10.88 10.01 -19.14
CA PHE A 67 -10.43 11.31 -18.70
C PHE A 67 -11.24 12.42 -19.36
N ILE A 68 -11.76 13.33 -18.54
CA ILE A 68 -12.40 14.56 -18.99
C ILE A 68 -11.39 15.68 -18.78
N LYS A 69 -10.94 16.30 -19.87
CA LYS A 69 -9.95 17.38 -19.85
C LYS A 69 -10.67 18.72 -19.78
N PHE A 70 -10.44 19.47 -18.72
CA PHE A 70 -11.01 20.79 -18.48
C PHE A 70 -10.02 21.89 -18.85
N LYS A 71 -10.52 23.07 -19.22
CA LYS A 71 -9.69 24.26 -19.46
C LYS A 71 -8.79 24.56 -18.25
N LYS A 72 -7.51 24.87 -18.49
CA LYS A 72 -6.50 25.12 -17.43
C LYS A 72 -6.90 26.20 -16.40
N ASN A 73 -7.65 27.20 -16.85
CA ASN A 73 -8.05 28.37 -16.05
C ASN A 73 -9.30 28.15 -15.18
N ILE A 74 -9.95 26.98 -15.26
CA ILE A 74 -11.06 26.67 -14.36
C ILE A 74 -10.58 26.55 -12.90
N SER A 75 -11.44 26.95 -11.95
CA SER A 75 -11.19 26.70 -10.53
C SER A 75 -11.34 25.22 -10.21
N GLU A 76 -10.62 24.76 -9.19
CA GLU A 76 -10.69 23.37 -8.71
C GLU A 76 -12.10 22.99 -8.27
N GLU A 77 -12.78 23.86 -7.53
CA GLU A 77 -14.17 23.66 -7.10
C GLU A 77 -15.13 23.44 -8.30
N LYS A 78 -15.00 24.24 -9.36
CA LYS A 78 -15.81 24.07 -10.56
C LYS A 78 -15.48 22.76 -11.28
N LEU A 79 -14.20 22.41 -11.40
CA LEU A 79 -13.77 21.14 -11.99
C LEU A 79 -14.39 19.96 -11.22
N GLU A 80 -14.33 19.97 -9.89
CA GLU A 80 -14.93 18.92 -9.06
C GLU A 80 -16.45 18.85 -9.22
N ASN A 81 -17.13 19.99 -9.17
CA ASN A 81 -18.59 20.04 -9.23
C ASN A 81 -19.11 19.59 -10.60
N ILE A 82 -18.50 20.07 -11.70
CA ILE A 82 -18.91 19.71 -13.06
C ILE A 82 -18.58 18.24 -13.35
N SER A 83 -17.38 17.77 -12.98
CA SER A 83 -16.98 16.38 -13.21
C SER A 83 -17.84 15.37 -12.45
N LYS A 84 -18.21 15.66 -11.19
CA LYS A 84 -19.18 14.86 -10.43
C LYS A 84 -20.51 14.79 -11.17
N LYS A 85 -21.07 15.94 -11.58
CA LYS A 85 -22.34 15.99 -12.33
C LYS A 85 -22.29 15.16 -13.61
N ILE A 86 -21.26 15.35 -14.43
CA ILE A 86 -21.06 14.57 -15.66
C ILE A 86 -21.02 13.09 -15.33
N GLY A 87 -20.22 12.67 -14.35
CA GLY A 87 -20.07 11.28 -14.00
C GLY A 87 -21.36 10.63 -13.49
N PHE A 88 -22.09 11.30 -12.59
CA PHE A 88 -23.36 10.83 -12.06
C PHE A 88 -24.44 10.71 -13.13
N GLU A 89 -24.59 11.70 -14.00
CA GLU A 89 -25.59 11.66 -15.06
C GLU A 89 -25.23 10.61 -16.13
N SER A 90 -23.96 10.55 -16.54
CA SER A 90 -23.49 9.57 -17.53
C SER A 90 -23.68 8.13 -17.08
N LEU A 91 -23.50 7.87 -15.78
CA LEU A 91 -23.52 6.53 -15.20
C LEU A 91 -24.76 6.25 -14.35
N LYS A 92 -25.79 7.10 -14.40
CA LYS A 92 -26.99 7.03 -13.54
C LYS A 92 -27.64 5.64 -13.44
N LYS A 93 -27.62 4.87 -14.52
CA LYS A 93 -28.18 3.50 -14.59
C LYS A 93 -27.33 2.43 -13.90
N TYR A 94 -26.16 2.78 -13.36
CA TYR A 94 -25.17 1.84 -12.84
C TYR A 94 -24.75 2.15 -11.39
N SER A 95 -25.60 2.86 -10.64
CA SER A 95 -25.38 3.22 -9.24
C SER A 95 -23.97 3.82 -9.00
N PRO A 96 -23.64 4.94 -9.68
CA PRO A 96 -22.33 5.54 -9.58
C PRO A 96 -22.11 6.12 -8.19
N TYR A 97 -20.84 6.22 -7.80
CA TYR A 97 -20.45 6.75 -6.51
C TYR A 97 -19.11 7.48 -6.60
N VAL A 98 -18.84 8.38 -5.65
CA VAL A 98 -17.60 9.18 -5.64
C VAL A 98 -16.47 8.42 -4.96
N ARG A 99 -15.30 8.44 -5.59
CA ARG A 99 -14.02 8.07 -5.00
C ARG A 99 -13.15 9.33 -4.88
N TYR A 100 -12.26 9.32 -3.89
CA TYR A 100 -11.39 10.46 -3.60
C TYR A 100 -9.93 10.10 -3.86
N SER A 101 -9.28 10.90 -4.70
CA SER A 101 -7.82 10.95 -4.89
C SER A 101 -7.33 12.37 -4.58
N GLN A 102 -6.46 12.97 -5.39
CA GLN A 102 -6.23 14.41 -5.35
C GLN A 102 -7.49 15.18 -5.74
N HIS A 103 -8.15 14.77 -6.82
CA HIS A 103 -9.50 15.23 -7.15
C HIS A 103 -10.49 14.06 -7.01
N PRO A 104 -11.74 14.33 -6.61
CA PRO A 104 -12.80 13.35 -6.65
C PRO A 104 -13.08 12.90 -8.08
N TYR A 105 -13.37 11.61 -8.25
CA TYR A 105 -13.75 11.02 -9.52
C TYR A 105 -14.97 10.12 -9.31
N VAL A 106 -15.73 9.88 -10.37
CA VAL A 106 -16.94 9.05 -10.30
C VAL A 106 -16.60 7.65 -10.78
N GLU A 107 -16.95 6.66 -9.97
CA GLU A 107 -16.79 5.24 -10.29
C GLU A 107 -18.16 4.57 -10.38
N ALA A 108 -18.31 3.64 -11.34
CA ALA A 108 -19.42 2.70 -11.37
C ALA A 108 -18.93 1.32 -11.80
N LYS A 109 -19.77 0.29 -11.59
CA LYS A 109 -19.48 -1.08 -12.01
C LYS A 109 -20.50 -1.55 -13.04
N ILE A 110 -20.02 -1.96 -14.20
CA ILE A 110 -20.84 -2.57 -15.26
C ILE A 110 -20.35 -4.00 -15.47
N LYS A 111 -21.17 -4.97 -15.09
CA LYS A 111 -20.78 -6.40 -15.00
C LYS A 111 -19.55 -6.57 -14.10
N ASP A 112 -18.44 -7.07 -14.64
CA ASP A 112 -17.15 -7.25 -13.96
C ASP A 112 -16.16 -6.10 -14.22
N THR A 113 -16.61 -5.02 -14.86
CA THR A 113 -15.78 -3.88 -15.29
C THR A 113 -16.00 -2.69 -14.39
N LYS A 114 -14.91 -2.13 -13.83
CA LYS A 114 -14.98 -0.83 -13.17
C LYS A 114 -14.80 0.27 -14.21
N ILE A 115 -15.61 1.31 -14.10
CA ILE A 115 -15.54 2.48 -14.96
C ILE A 115 -15.21 3.68 -14.09
N ASN A 116 -14.12 4.38 -14.42
CA ASN A 116 -13.68 5.57 -13.72
C ASN A 116 -13.79 6.78 -14.65
N ILE A 117 -14.56 7.79 -14.25
CA ILE A 117 -14.64 9.08 -14.93
C ILE A 117 -13.79 10.07 -14.14
N VAL A 118 -12.61 10.39 -14.68
CA VAL A 118 -11.55 11.11 -13.98
C VAL A 118 -11.38 12.50 -14.57
N PRO A 119 -11.55 13.57 -13.78
CA PRO A 119 -11.27 14.91 -14.26
C PRO A 119 -9.77 15.21 -14.24
N CYS A 120 -9.31 15.99 -15.21
CA CYS A 120 -7.97 16.55 -15.23
C CYS A 120 -7.94 17.88 -15.98
N TYR A 121 -6.87 18.66 -15.82
CA TYR A 121 -6.67 19.89 -16.57
C TYR A 121 -6.00 19.61 -17.91
N ASP A 122 -6.42 20.34 -18.95
CA ASP A 122 -5.72 20.41 -20.23
C ASP A 122 -4.50 21.32 -20.09
N VAL A 123 -3.35 20.71 -19.80
CA VAL A 123 -2.08 21.38 -19.53
C VAL A 123 -0.99 20.92 -20.49
N LYS A 124 0.09 21.70 -20.61
CA LYS A 124 1.30 21.29 -21.31
C LYS A 124 2.15 20.38 -20.42
N ILE A 125 3.04 19.61 -21.05
CA ILE A 125 4.00 18.76 -20.33
C ILE A 125 4.82 19.62 -19.36
N GLY A 126 4.84 19.23 -18.08
CA GLY A 126 5.57 19.92 -17.02
C GLY A 126 4.76 20.99 -16.27
N GLU A 127 3.60 21.40 -16.79
CA GLU A 127 2.73 22.42 -16.18
C GLU A 127 1.57 21.80 -15.38
N TRP A 128 1.83 20.69 -14.69
CA TRP A 128 0.84 19.91 -13.95
C TRP A 128 0.22 20.74 -12.81
N LYS A 129 -1.11 20.82 -12.74
CA LYS A 129 -1.84 21.32 -11.56
C LYS A 129 -2.17 20.17 -10.60
N SER A 130 -2.34 18.97 -11.14
CA SER A 130 -2.67 17.76 -10.41
C SER A 130 -1.87 16.54 -10.87
N ALA A 131 -1.88 15.48 -10.07
CA ALA A 131 -1.36 14.17 -10.44
C ALA A 131 -2.17 13.55 -11.60
N ALA A 132 -3.47 13.82 -11.68
CA ALA A 132 -4.33 13.30 -12.74
C ALA A 132 -3.93 13.82 -14.13
N ASP A 133 -3.44 15.07 -14.21
CA ASP A 133 -3.03 15.74 -15.45
C ASP A 133 -1.90 14.99 -16.20
N ARG A 134 -1.06 14.24 -15.47
CA ARG A 134 0.01 13.42 -16.07
C ARG A 134 -0.52 12.17 -16.79
N SER A 135 -1.68 11.67 -16.36
CA SER A 135 -2.20 10.36 -16.79
C SER A 135 -2.55 10.28 -18.28
N PRO A 136 -3.15 11.34 -18.89
CA PRO A 136 -3.23 11.47 -20.34
C PRO A 136 -1.90 11.29 -21.08
N PHE A 137 -0.86 12.00 -20.62
CA PHE A 137 0.47 11.95 -21.23
C PHE A 137 1.14 10.59 -21.05
N HIS A 138 0.97 9.95 -19.88
CA HIS A 138 1.41 8.57 -19.66
C HIS A 138 0.76 7.61 -20.64
N THR A 139 -0.55 7.77 -20.87
CA THR A 139 -1.32 6.94 -21.80
C THR A 139 -0.82 7.12 -23.22
N LYS A 140 -0.71 8.36 -23.70
CA LYS A 140 -0.23 8.69 -25.04
C LYS A 140 1.20 8.20 -25.28
N PHE A 141 2.09 8.44 -24.32
CA PHE A 141 3.48 7.98 -24.37
C PHE A 141 3.56 6.45 -24.48
N MET A 142 2.89 5.72 -23.58
CA MET A 142 2.94 4.26 -23.58
C MET A 142 2.28 3.63 -24.81
N LYS A 143 1.21 4.21 -25.34
CA LYS A 143 0.59 3.73 -26.59
C LYS A 143 1.55 3.79 -27.77
N LYS A 144 2.38 4.85 -27.85
CA LYS A 144 3.41 5.03 -28.88
C LYS A 144 4.63 4.14 -28.64
N SER A 145 5.06 4.00 -27.38
CA SER A 145 6.32 3.35 -27.03
C SER A 145 6.21 1.82 -26.91
N LEU A 146 5.07 1.28 -26.46
CA LEU A 146 4.91 -0.16 -26.24
C LEU A 146 4.47 -0.90 -27.51
N THR A 147 5.35 -1.77 -28.00
CA THR A 147 5.01 -2.75 -29.05
C THR A 147 3.97 -3.75 -28.57
N ARG A 148 3.26 -4.42 -29.50
CA ARG A 148 2.30 -5.48 -29.17
C ARG A 148 2.92 -6.60 -28.33
N LYS A 149 4.19 -6.96 -28.61
CA LYS A 149 4.92 -7.96 -27.83
C LYS A 149 5.13 -7.48 -26.39
N MET A 150 5.59 -6.25 -26.20
CA MET A 150 5.83 -5.67 -24.88
C MET A 150 4.54 -5.55 -24.06
N ARG A 151 3.40 -5.25 -24.68
CA ARG A 151 2.10 -5.24 -23.99
C ARG A 151 1.76 -6.60 -23.34
N ASN A 152 2.11 -7.70 -24.01
CA ASN A 152 1.95 -9.04 -23.44
C ASN A 152 2.93 -9.30 -22.29
N GLU A 153 4.18 -8.86 -22.42
CA GLU A 153 5.19 -8.94 -21.35
C GLU A 153 4.75 -8.15 -20.10
N VAL A 154 4.10 -6.99 -20.28
CA VAL A 154 3.50 -6.22 -19.18
C VAL A 154 2.42 -7.03 -18.46
N ARG A 155 1.57 -7.77 -19.18
CA ARG A 155 0.55 -8.62 -18.56
C ARG A 155 1.18 -9.72 -17.72
N ILE A 156 2.22 -10.36 -18.23
CA ILE A 156 2.99 -11.39 -17.50
C ILE A 156 3.56 -10.80 -16.21
N LEU A 157 4.20 -9.63 -16.27
CA LEU A 157 4.71 -8.94 -15.10
C LEU A 157 3.61 -8.60 -14.09
N LYS A 158 2.49 -8.02 -14.54
CA LYS A 158 1.36 -7.71 -13.66
C LYS A 158 0.79 -8.96 -12.99
N THR A 159 0.70 -10.07 -13.71
CA THR A 159 0.28 -11.36 -13.14
C THR A 159 1.29 -11.87 -12.11
N PHE A 160 2.59 -11.83 -12.40
CA PHE A 160 3.63 -12.19 -11.44
C PHE A 160 3.52 -11.36 -10.16
N LEU A 161 3.43 -10.04 -10.27
CA LEU A 161 3.29 -9.14 -9.13
C LEU A 161 2.00 -9.43 -8.33
N LYS A 162 0.88 -9.67 -9.02
CA LYS A 162 -0.43 -9.93 -8.39
C LYS A 162 -0.44 -11.26 -7.64
N SER A 163 0.12 -12.32 -8.24
CA SER A 163 0.23 -13.64 -7.61
C SER A 163 1.13 -13.65 -6.38
N ASN A 164 2.15 -12.79 -6.37
CA ASN A 164 3.04 -12.58 -5.22
C ASN A 164 2.53 -11.48 -4.25
N LYS A 165 1.27 -11.04 -4.37
CA LYS A 165 0.60 -10.04 -3.51
C LYS A 165 1.30 -8.67 -3.42
N ILE A 166 2.08 -8.29 -4.43
CA ILE A 166 2.85 -7.03 -4.49
C ILE A 166 2.39 -6.10 -5.64
N TYR A 167 1.22 -6.33 -6.23
CA TYR A 167 0.62 -5.48 -7.26
C TYR A 167 -0.41 -4.52 -6.65
N GLY A 168 -0.33 -3.24 -7.02
CA GLY A 168 -1.20 -2.16 -6.52
C GLY A 168 -0.40 -1.10 -5.77
N ALA A 169 -0.61 0.18 -6.07
CA ALA A 169 0.12 1.30 -5.45
C ALA A 169 -0.71 2.04 -4.39
N GLU A 170 -1.94 1.59 -4.13
CA GLU A 170 -2.78 2.05 -3.03
C GLU A 170 -2.07 1.89 -1.69
N ILE A 171 -2.43 2.73 -0.70
CA ILE A 171 -1.78 2.75 0.61
C ILE A 171 -1.93 1.40 1.32
N ALA A 172 -2.99 0.65 1.03
CA ALA A 172 -3.17 -0.71 1.52
C ALA A 172 -2.00 -1.63 1.14
N LYS A 173 -1.62 -1.64 -0.15
CA LYS A 173 -0.62 -2.56 -0.71
C LYS A 173 0.80 -2.00 -0.71
N GLN A 174 0.99 -0.70 -0.98
CA GLN A 174 2.31 -0.08 -1.17
C GLN A 174 3.20 -0.89 -2.13
N GLY A 175 2.61 -1.40 -3.22
CA GLY A 175 3.23 -2.29 -4.19
C GLY A 175 3.43 -1.62 -5.55
N PHE A 176 3.68 -2.45 -6.55
CA PHE A 176 3.98 -2.01 -7.91
C PHE A 176 2.69 -1.63 -8.66
N SER A 177 2.62 -0.40 -9.15
CA SER A 177 1.51 0.08 -9.99
C SER A 177 1.50 -0.56 -11.39
N GLY A 178 0.38 -0.39 -12.09
CA GLY A 178 0.31 -0.77 -13.51
C GLY A 178 1.27 0.04 -14.38
N TYR A 179 1.50 1.33 -14.06
CA TYR A 179 2.36 2.20 -14.84
C TYR A 179 3.85 1.89 -14.64
N ILE A 180 4.31 1.65 -13.41
CA ILE A 180 5.71 1.23 -13.18
C ILE A 180 5.99 -0.11 -13.87
N SER A 181 5.01 -1.01 -13.93
CA SER A 181 5.14 -2.27 -14.67
C SER A 181 5.37 -2.04 -16.17
N GLU A 182 4.71 -1.06 -16.75
CA GLU A 182 4.90 -0.66 -18.16
C GLU A 182 6.28 -0.03 -18.39
N VAL A 183 6.72 0.86 -17.50
CA VAL A 183 8.04 1.49 -17.56
C VAL A 183 9.16 0.46 -17.45
N LEU A 184 9.03 -0.50 -16.53
CA LEU A 184 10.02 -1.58 -16.39
C LEU A 184 10.11 -2.43 -17.66
N ILE A 185 8.99 -2.82 -18.25
CA ILE A 185 9.03 -3.57 -19.52
C ILE A 185 9.51 -2.70 -20.68
N LEU A 186 9.20 -1.41 -20.70
CA LEU A 186 9.74 -0.47 -21.68
C LEU A 186 11.28 -0.44 -21.62
N GLN A 187 11.84 -0.37 -20.42
CA GLN A 187 13.28 -0.29 -20.21
C GLN A 187 14.02 -1.60 -20.56
N TYR A 188 13.45 -2.76 -20.22
CA TYR A 188 14.14 -4.05 -20.37
C TYR A 188 13.66 -4.89 -21.58
N GLY A 189 12.60 -4.46 -22.26
CA GLY A 189 12.05 -5.07 -23.47
C GLY A 189 11.21 -6.34 -23.26
N SER A 190 11.49 -7.14 -22.23
CA SER A 190 10.75 -8.36 -21.90
C SER A 190 10.78 -8.68 -20.41
N PHE A 191 9.83 -9.51 -19.96
CA PHE A 191 9.80 -9.99 -18.57
C PHE A 191 11.06 -10.80 -18.25
N GLU A 192 11.55 -11.63 -19.17
CA GLU A 192 12.81 -12.38 -18.98
C GLU A 192 14.02 -11.46 -18.73
N ASN A 193 14.17 -10.39 -19.52
CA ASN A 193 15.26 -9.44 -19.36
C ASN A 193 15.13 -8.61 -18.09
N LEU A 194 13.90 -8.26 -17.71
CA LEU A 194 13.61 -7.61 -16.43
C LEU A 194 14.08 -8.51 -15.28
N ILE A 195 13.71 -9.79 -15.25
CA ILE A 195 14.17 -10.73 -14.21
C ILE A 195 15.71 -10.77 -14.16
N LYS A 196 16.38 -10.95 -15.31
CA LYS A 196 17.86 -11.00 -15.38
C LYS A 196 18.54 -9.74 -14.83
N SER A 197 17.87 -8.59 -14.93
CA SER A 197 18.38 -7.31 -14.43
C SER A 197 18.10 -7.15 -12.93
N ILE A 198 16.87 -7.45 -12.49
CA ILE A 198 16.43 -7.29 -11.10
C ILE A 198 17.18 -8.22 -10.14
N ILE A 199 17.55 -9.44 -10.55
CA ILE A 199 18.31 -10.34 -9.67
C ILE A 199 19.68 -9.77 -9.24
N LYS A 200 20.25 -8.87 -10.06
CA LYS A 200 21.54 -8.19 -9.85
C LYS A 200 21.38 -6.74 -9.36
N ILE A 201 20.16 -6.29 -9.08
CA ILE A 201 19.91 -4.90 -8.68
C ILE A 201 20.63 -4.58 -7.36
N LYS A 202 21.24 -3.39 -7.32
CA LYS A 202 21.89 -2.86 -6.12
C LYS A 202 20.95 -1.91 -5.37
N GLU A 203 21.25 -1.70 -4.09
CA GLU A 203 20.59 -0.66 -3.30
C GLU A 203 20.76 0.71 -3.96
N LYS A 204 19.71 1.53 -3.93
CA LYS A 204 19.64 2.87 -4.51
C LYS A 204 19.88 2.92 -6.02
N GLN A 205 19.83 1.78 -6.72
CA GLN A 205 20.03 1.73 -8.16
C GLN A 205 18.91 2.51 -8.89
N ILE A 206 19.33 3.34 -9.84
CA ILE A 206 18.44 4.16 -10.66
C ILE A 206 18.16 3.45 -11.99
N ILE A 207 16.88 3.31 -12.31
CA ILE A 207 16.36 2.79 -13.57
C ILE A 207 15.73 3.95 -14.33
N GLY A 208 16.40 4.37 -15.42
CA GLY A 208 16.06 5.57 -16.19
C GLY A 208 17.15 6.63 -16.09
N LYS A 209 16.84 7.87 -16.52
CA LYS A 209 17.77 9.01 -16.48
C LYS A 209 17.19 10.12 -15.62
N THR A 210 17.96 10.62 -14.66
CA THR A 210 17.59 11.77 -13.83
C THR A 210 18.84 12.50 -13.37
N SER A 211 18.68 13.79 -13.06
CA SER A 211 19.67 14.61 -12.36
C SER A 211 19.38 14.74 -10.86
N LYS A 212 18.26 14.19 -10.38
CA LYS A 212 17.85 14.25 -8.97
C LYS A 212 18.28 13.01 -8.18
N SER A 213 18.63 13.23 -6.91
CA SER A 213 18.79 12.18 -5.92
C SER A 213 17.45 11.86 -5.26
N PHE A 214 17.19 10.58 -5.02
CA PHE A 214 16.02 10.10 -4.28
C PHE A 214 16.48 9.17 -3.16
N ASP A 215 15.83 9.26 -1.99
CA ASP A 215 16.13 8.39 -0.85
C ASP A 215 15.14 7.22 -0.80
N THR A 216 15.28 6.28 -1.74
CA THR A 216 14.48 5.06 -1.81
C THR A 216 15.36 3.85 -2.14
N ALA A 217 14.95 2.65 -1.73
CA ALA A 217 15.76 1.43 -1.93
C ALA A 217 16.04 1.13 -3.41
N ILE A 218 15.12 1.49 -4.32
CA ILE A 218 15.33 1.54 -5.77
C ILE A 218 14.66 2.79 -6.32
N VAL A 219 15.12 3.28 -7.47
CA VAL A 219 14.53 4.45 -8.14
C VAL A 219 14.11 4.06 -9.56
N VAL A 220 12.85 4.31 -9.92
CA VAL A 220 12.36 4.11 -11.29
C VAL A 220 11.81 5.42 -11.79
N ILE A 221 12.50 6.02 -12.76
CA ILE A 221 12.17 7.37 -13.24
C ILE A 221 11.01 7.33 -14.23
N ASP A 222 10.09 8.26 -14.06
CA ASP A 222 8.99 8.49 -14.99
C ASP A 222 9.54 9.02 -16.33
N PRO A 223 9.32 8.34 -17.46
CA PRO A 223 9.87 8.74 -18.75
C PRO A 223 9.31 10.07 -19.28
N ILE A 224 8.20 10.59 -18.73
CA ILE A 224 7.67 11.91 -19.10
C ILE A 224 7.94 12.99 -18.05
N ASP A 225 8.48 12.62 -16.88
CA ASP A 225 8.76 13.52 -15.76
C ASP A 225 10.00 13.06 -15.00
N GLY A 226 11.18 13.50 -15.43
CA GLY A 226 12.47 13.10 -14.84
C GLY A 226 12.65 13.44 -13.35
N ASN A 227 11.73 14.23 -12.78
CA ASN A 227 11.68 14.59 -11.37
C ASN A 227 10.84 13.64 -10.52
N ARG A 228 10.20 12.64 -11.13
CA ARG A 228 9.26 11.74 -10.46
C ARG A 228 9.81 10.32 -10.37
N ASN A 229 9.91 9.83 -9.13
CA ASN A 229 10.23 8.44 -8.83
C ASN A 229 8.93 7.61 -8.71
N LEU A 230 8.73 6.67 -9.63
CA LEU A 230 7.59 5.75 -9.65
C LEU A 230 7.64 4.70 -8.54
N ALA A 231 8.82 4.46 -7.96
CA ALA A 231 9.00 3.52 -6.87
C ALA A 231 8.77 4.14 -5.48
N ALA A 232 8.48 5.44 -5.39
CA ALA A 232 8.41 6.17 -4.11
C ALA A 232 7.35 5.65 -3.13
N ALA A 233 6.24 5.10 -3.65
CA ALA A 233 5.16 4.55 -2.83
C ALA A 233 5.33 3.05 -2.51
N ILE A 234 6.40 2.40 -3.01
CA ILE A 234 6.62 0.97 -2.84
C ILE A 234 7.37 0.74 -1.53
N SER A 235 6.84 -0.13 -0.67
CA SER A 235 7.50 -0.46 0.60
C SER A 235 8.79 -1.25 0.36
N ASN A 236 9.77 -1.10 1.26
CA ASN A 236 11.00 -1.91 1.24
C ASN A 236 10.69 -3.41 1.32
N GLU A 237 9.63 -3.79 2.05
CA GLU A 237 9.13 -5.16 2.10
C GLU A 237 8.75 -5.67 0.70
N ASN A 238 7.97 -4.90 -0.06
CA ASN A 238 7.55 -5.29 -1.40
C ASN A 238 8.69 -5.25 -2.43
N ILE A 239 9.65 -4.34 -2.27
CA ILE A 239 10.89 -4.33 -3.08
C ILE A 239 11.69 -5.60 -2.81
N GLY A 240 11.89 -5.96 -1.53
CA GLY A 240 12.56 -7.19 -1.13
C GLY A 240 11.85 -8.44 -1.66
N LYS A 241 10.53 -8.52 -1.50
CA LYS A 241 9.69 -9.60 -2.05
C LYS A 241 9.85 -9.72 -3.56
N PHE A 242 9.84 -8.60 -4.29
CA PHE A 242 10.02 -8.62 -5.73
C PHE A 242 11.40 -9.19 -6.12
N ILE A 243 12.48 -8.65 -5.54
CA ILE A 243 13.85 -9.08 -5.84
C ILE A 243 14.05 -10.56 -5.52
N LEU A 244 13.61 -11.01 -4.34
CA LEU A 244 13.73 -12.40 -3.92
C LEU A 244 12.88 -13.34 -4.78
N SER A 245 11.65 -12.94 -5.14
CA SER A 245 10.82 -13.70 -6.07
C SER A 245 11.47 -13.82 -7.44
N CYS A 246 12.11 -12.76 -7.95
CA CYS A 246 12.87 -12.80 -9.20
C CYS A 246 14.06 -13.77 -9.11
N ARG A 247 14.81 -13.76 -8.00
CA ARG A 247 15.94 -14.68 -7.76
C ARG A 247 15.48 -16.13 -7.71
N ALA A 248 14.43 -16.42 -6.94
CA ALA A 248 13.86 -17.75 -6.85
C ALA A 248 13.30 -18.23 -8.20
N PHE A 249 12.57 -17.37 -8.92
CA PHE A 249 12.02 -17.70 -10.24
C PHE A 249 13.12 -17.97 -11.27
N LYS A 250 14.25 -17.24 -11.20
CA LYS A 250 15.41 -17.50 -12.07
C LYS A 250 16.05 -18.86 -11.76
N ASN A 251 16.17 -19.23 -10.48
CA ASN A 251 16.79 -20.47 -10.04
C ASN A 251 15.94 -21.70 -10.37
N LYS A 252 14.67 -21.70 -9.93
CA LYS A 252 13.71 -22.81 -10.11
C LYS A 252 12.39 -22.29 -10.69
N PRO A 253 12.33 -22.03 -12.02
CA PRO A 253 11.14 -21.47 -12.66
C PRO A 253 9.93 -22.39 -12.51
N SER A 254 8.83 -21.87 -11.98
CA SER A 254 7.60 -22.64 -11.73
C SER A 254 6.34 -21.82 -12.03
N LEU A 255 5.24 -22.50 -12.36
CA LEU A 255 3.90 -21.87 -12.50
C LEU A 255 3.38 -21.34 -11.16
N GLU A 256 3.90 -21.81 -10.03
CA GLU A 256 3.46 -21.40 -8.70
C GLU A 256 3.73 -19.92 -8.39
N PHE A 257 4.70 -19.29 -9.07
CA PHE A 257 4.93 -17.83 -8.98
C PHE A 257 3.81 -16.99 -9.63
N PHE A 258 2.92 -17.64 -10.40
CA PHE A 258 1.80 -17.03 -11.10
C PHE A 258 0.45 -17.53 -10.57
N LYS A 259 0.45 -18.16 -9.38
CA LYS A 259 -0.75 -18.59 -8.67
C LYS A 259 -0.75 -17.98 -7.27
N ASN A 260 -1.94 -17.77 -6.72
CA ASN A 260 -2.06 -17.30 -5.34
C ASN A 260 -1.71 -18.45 -4.41
N GLN A 261 -0.58 -18.35 -3.71
CA GLN A 261 -0.19 -19.34 -2.71
C GLN A 261 -0.93 -19.11 -1.40
N LYS A 262 -1.32 -20.20 -0.76
CA LYS A 262 -1.80 -20.17 0.63
C LYS A 262 -0.61 -20.14 1.56
N SER A 263 -0.63 -19.25 2.55
CA SER A 263 0.39 -19.20 3.59
C SER A 263 0.36 -20.48 4.43
N LYS A 264 1.53 -20.96 4.85
CA LYS A 264 1.64 -21.98 5.89
C LYS A 264 1.45 -21.31 7.25
N ILE A 265 0.29 -21.49 7.86
CA ILE A 265 -0.05 -20.89 9.15
C ILE A 265 0.64 -21.68 10.27
N SER A 266 1.39 -20.97 11.13
CA SER A 266 1.85 -21.55 12.40
C SER A 266 0.77 -21.38 13.45
N ASN A 267 0.31 -22.47 14.06
CA ASN A 267 -0.62 -22.41 15.18
C ASN A 267 0.08 -22.03 16.50
N LYS A 268 1.42 -22.01 16.55
CA LYS A 268 2.20 -21.85 17.78
C LYS A 268 2.10 -20.46 18.39
N PHE A 269 2.01 -19.42 17.57
CA PHE A 269 2.19 -18.03 18.01
C PHE A 269 0.88 -17.26 18.18
N TRP A 270 -0.28 -17.92 18.13
CA TRP A 270 -1.55 -17.21 18.27
C TRP A 270 -1.68 -16.49 19.61
N ASN A 271 -1.24 -17.12 20.71
CA ASN A 271 -1.31 -16.53 22.04
C ASN A 271 -0.36 -15.33 22.25
N ASN A 272 0.56 -15.11 21.30
CA ASN A 272 1.49 -13.99 21.29
C ASN A 272 0.96 -12.75 20.56
N LEU A 273 -0.24 -12.83 19.98
CA LEU A 273 -0.84 -11.73 19.25
C LEU A 273 -1.68 -10.85 20.18
N LEU A 274 -1.35 -9.57 20.22
CA LEU A 274 -2.18 -8.51 20.76
C LEU A 274 -2.95 -7.83 19.62
N ILE A 275 -4.26 -7.69 19.79
CA ILE A 275 -5.14 -7.13 18.75
C ILE A 275 -5.97 -5.99 19.35
N VAL A 276 -6.01 -4.87 18.63
CA VAL A 276 -6.92 -3.76 18.87
C VAL A 276 -7.93 -3.71 17.74
N LYS A 277 -9.20 -3.98 18.04
CA LYS A 277 -10.34 -3.89 17.11
C LYS A 277 -11.16 -2.64 17.41
N PHE A 278 -11.54 -1.88 16.38
CA PHE A 278 -12.49 -0.78 16.51
C PHE A 278 -13.29 -0.59 15.22
N GLU A 279 -14.41 0.12 15.34
CA GLU A 279 -15.29 0.43 14.21
C GLU A 279 -15.09 1.87 13.74
N PHE A 280 -15.02 2.09 12.44
CA PHE A 280 -14.79 3.41 11.84
C PHE A 280 -15.93 3.83 10.91
N LYS A 281 -16.14 5.16 10.78
CA LYS A 281 -17.06 5.69 9.77
C LYS A 281 -16.45 5.56 8.37
N ILE A 282 -17.23 5.06 7.42
CA ILE A 282 -16.82 4.88 6.02
C ILE A 282 -16.18 6.17 5.46
N ARG A 283 -15.02 5.99 4.85
CA ARG A 283 -14.18 7.04 4.24
C ARG A 283 -13.36 6.43 3.11
N SER A 284 -12.62 7.26 2.36
CA SER A 284 -11.74 6.74 1.29
C SER A 284 -10.78 5.66 1.83
N PRO A 285 -10.61 4.52 1.13
CA PRO A 285 -9.69 3.45 1.53
C PRO A 285 -8.30 3.95 1.89
N ASP A 286 -7.72 4.84 1.09
CA ASP A 286 -6.37 5.37 1.34
C ASP A 286 -6.29 6.17 2.65
N ILE A 287 -7.36 6.93 2.98
CA ILE A 287 -7.42 7.69 4.24
C ILE A 287 -7.42 6.73 5.43
N ILE A 288 -8.31 5.73 5.43
CA ILE A 288 -8.38 4.78 6.54
C ILE A 288 -7.09 3.95 6.64
N TRP A 289 -6.58 3.41 5.54
CA TRP A 289 -5.34 2.65 5.51
C TRP A 289 -4.14 3.46 6.01
N GLY A 290 -4.01 4.71 5.59
CA GLY A 290 -2.95 5.61 6.06
C GLY A 290 -3.05 5.88 7.56
N GLN A 291 -4.26 6.10 8.06
CA GLN A 291 -4.51 6.33 9.49
C GLN A 291 -4.21 5.08 10.33
N ILE A 292 -4.71 3.90 9.95
CA ILE A 292 -4.49 2.68 10.73
C ILE A 292 -3.04 2.21 10.69
N LYS A 293 -2.34 2.33 9.55
CA LYS A 293 -0.90 2.01 9.47
C LYS A 293 -0.08 2.91 10.37
N ARG A 294 -0.39 4.22 10.40
CA ARG A 294 0.25 5.17 11.31
C ARG A 294 -0.05 4.82 12.78
N ALA A 295 -1.30 4.52 13.10
CA ALA A 295 -1.69 4.10 14.45
C ALA A 295 -0.96 2.82 14.89
N THR A 296 -0.87 1.80 14.02
CA THR A 296 -0.10 0.59 14.28
C THR A 296 1.36 0.92 14.56
N SER A 297 2.03 1.72 13.72
CA SER A 297 3.43 2.10 13.94
C SER A 297 3.63 2.81 15.28
N THR A 298 2.78 3.80 15.59
CA THR A 298 2.87 4.54 16.85
C THR A 298 2.66 3.62 18.04
N LEU A 299 1.64 2.76 18.02
CA LEU A 299 1.35 1.84 19.12
C LEU A 299 2.43 0.76 19.28
N SER A 300 3.08 0.32 18.20
CA SER A 300 4.27 -0.54 18.30
C SER A 300 5.38 0.13 19.10
N THR A 301 5.70 1.39 18.81
CA THR A 301 6.68 2.16 19.59
C THR A 301 6.26 2.30 21.05
N GLN A 302 4.98 2.50 21.33
CA GLN A 302 4.50 2.61 22.72
C GLN A 302 4.58 1.28 23.47
N LEU A 303 4.35 0.15 22.81
CA LEU A 303 4.59 -1.19 23.38
C LEU A 303 6.07 -1.39 23.71
N GLU A 304 6.97 -1.01 22.80
CA GLU A 304 8.43 -1.08 23.01
C GLU A 304 8.88 -0.21 24.18
N LEU A 305 8.38 1.04 24.27
CA LEU A 305 8.62 1.91 25.42
C LEU A 305 8.05 1.33 26.74
N GLY A 306 6.97 0.55 26.66
CA GLY A 306 6.43 -0.22 27.77
C GLY A 306 7.24 -1.47 28.14
N GLY A 307 8.28 -1.79 27.36
CA GLY A 307 9.15 -2.95 27.57
C GLY A 307 8.70 -4.24 26.88
N PHE A 308 7.69 -4.18 26.00
CA PHE A 308 7.27 -5.32 25.20
C PHE A 308 8.05 -5.35 23.88
N THR A 309 8.70 -6.46 23.56
CA THR A 309 9.33 -6.66 22.24
C THR A 309 8.25 -6.91 21.17
N VAL A 310 8.09 -5.97 20.24
CA VAL A 310 7.22 -6.13 19.07
C VAL A 310 8.03 -6.77 17.94
N VAL A 311 7.74 -8.05 17.64
CA VAL A 311 8.45 -8.81 16.60
C VAL A 311 7.98 -8.39 15.21
N ARG A 312 6.66 -8.26 15.02
CA ARG A 312 6.02 -7.79 13.78
C ARG A 312 4.72 -7.08 14.10
N SER A 313 4.29 -6.19 13.21
CA SER A 313 2.98 -5.53 13.30
C SER A 313 2.33 -5.39 11.94
N LYS A 314 0.99 -5.43 11.90
CA LYS A 314 0.19 -5.27 10.67
C LYS A 314 -1.10 -4.53 11.01
N ALA A 315 -1.59 -3.75 10.05
CA ALA A 315 -2.94 -3.19 10.09
C ALA A 315 -3.83 -3.92 9.09
N HIS A 316 -5.13 -4.02 9.39
CA HIS A 316 -6.11 -4.59 8.47
C HIS A 316 -7.46 -3.89 8.61
N THR A 317 -8.20 -3.76 7.51
CA THR A 317 -9.58 -3.29 7.51
C THR A 317 -10.35 -3.95 6.37
N ASP A 318 -11.65 -4.14 6.57
CA ASP A 318 -12.60 -4.54 5.53
C ASP A 318 -13.02 -3.38 4.59
N GLU A 319 -12.48 -2.18 4.83
CA GLU A 319 -12.82 -0.92 4.14
C GLU A 319 -14.28 -0.48 4.30
N GLN A 320 -15.01 -1.09 5.23
CA GLN A 320 -16.44 -0.82 5.48
C GLN A 320 -16.66 -0.33 6.91
N ILE A 321 -16.36 -1.18 7.89
CA ILE A 321 -16.75 -0.96 9.30
C ILE A 321 -15.59 -1.29 10.23
N ASP A 322 -14.92 -2.43 10.04
CA ASP A 322 -13.98 -2.96 11.02
C ASP A 322 -12.52 -2.62 10.66
N ALA A 323 -11.76 -2.23 11.69
CA ALA A 323 -10.32 -2.08 11.62
C ALA A 323 -9.62 -2.86 12.74
N TYR A 324 -8.45 -3.41 12.42
CA TYR A 324 -7.63 -4.25 13.28
C TYR A 324 -6.18 -3.77 13.27
N LEU A 325 -5.64 -3.49 14.44
CA LEU A 325 -4.21 -3.26 14.66
C LEU A 325 -3.65 -4.49 15.35
N ILE A 326 -2.65 -5.13 14.72
CA ILE A 326 -2.14 -6.44 15.12
C ILE A 326 -0.67 -6.33 15.47
N PHE A 327 -0.30 -6.87 16.62
CA PHE A 327 1.06 -6.87 17.14
C PHE A 327 1.44 -8.29 17.54
N PHE A 328 2.46 -8.85 16.89
CA PHE A 328 3.10 -10.09 17.30
C PHE A 328 4.20 -9.78 18.30
N LEU A 329 4.00 -10.20 19.54
CA LEU A 329 4.92 -9.93 20.64
C LEU A 329 5.80 -11.15 20.93
N GLU A 330 7.04 -10.91 21.35
CA GLU A 330 7.90 -11.97 21.85
C GLU A 330 7.26 -12.67 23.05
N SER A 331 6.70 -11.88 23.98
CA SER A 331 5.86 -12.34 25.08
C SER A 331 4.73 -11.36 25.36
N THR A 332 3.56 -11.87 25.75
CA THR A 332 2.42 -11.06 26.20
C THR A 332 2.47 -10.76 27.70
N ILE A 333 3.32 -11.49 28.44
CA ILE A 333 3.61 -11.28 29.86
C ILE A 333 5.12 -11.11 30.01
N ILE A 334 5.55 -9.96 30.50
CA ILE A 334 6.96 -9.63 30.73
C ILE A 334 7.27 -9.60 32.23
N SER A 335 8.56 -9.63 32.57
CA SER A 335 9.00 -9.51 33.96
C SER A 335 8.47 -8.21 34.59
N GLU A 336 8.18 -8.25 35.90
CA GLU A 336 7.80 -7.04 36.65
C GLU A 336 8.98 -6.08 36.78
N ILE A 337 10.18 -6.59 37.02
CA ILE A 337 11.37 -5.77 37.26
C ILE A 337 12.12 -5.46 35.96
N TYR A 338 12.65 -4.25 35.85
CA TYR A 338 13.45 -3.81 34.70
C TYR A 338 14.61 -2.93 35.08
N GLN A 339 15.67 -3.02 34.28
CA GLN A 339 16.84 -2.17 34.41
C GLN A 339 16.66 -0.91 33.58
N LYS A 340 16.66 0.24 34.23
CA LYS A 340 16.67 1.55 33.58
C LYS A 340 18.10 2.07 33.53
N LYS A 341 18.61 2.25 32.32
CA LYS A 341 19.95 2.80 32.10
C LYS A 341 19.93 4.31 32.22
N GLY A 342 20.65 4.84 33.20
CA GLY A 342 20.91 6.26 33.39
C GLY A 342 22.13 6.76 32.61
N PRO A 343 22.57 7.99 32.90
CA PRO A 343 23.76 8.57 32.29
C PRO A 343 25.04 7.91 32.81
N GLU A 344 26.15 8.20 32.13
CA GLU A 344 27.50 7.87 32.60
C GLU A 344 27.82 8.61 33.90
N PHE A 345 28.52 7.95 34.83
CA PHE A 345 28.79 8.52 36.16
C PHE A 345 29.67 9.78 36.13
N PHE A 346 30.41 10.03 35.04
CA PHE A 346 31.19 11.26 34.86
C PHE A 346 30.35 12.49 34.52
N ARG A 347 29.07 12.33 34.15
CA ARG A 347 28.17 13.46 33.85
C ARG A 347 27.58 14.01 35.13
N ASN A 348 28.22 15.00 35.74
CA ASN A 348 27.86 15.54 37.06
C ASN A 348 26.35 15.84 37.20
N ASP A 349 25.79 16.77 36.43
CA ASP A 349 24.39 17.18 36.57
C ASP A 349 23.41 16.04 36.24
N GLY A 350 23.72 15.26 35.21
CA GLY A 350 22.89 14.14 34.77
C GLY A 350 22.85 13.00 35.79
N SER A 351 24.00 12.66 36.36
CA SER A 351 24.13 11.63 37.40
C SER A 351 23.39 12.03 38.67
N HIS A 352 23.58 13.27 39.15
CA HIS A 352 22.89 13.76 40.34
C HIS A 352 21.37 13.78 40.16
N SER A 353 20.88 14.29 39.02
CA SER A 353 19.45 14.31 38.70
C SER A 353 18.86 12.90 38.59
N PHE A 354 19.58 11.97 37.96
CA PHE A 354 19.12 10.59 37.83
C PHE A 354 19.09 9.89 39.18
N ILE A 355 20.15 10.00 39.98
CA ILE A 355 20.24 9.36 41.29
C ILE A 355 19.15 9.92 42.22
N SER A 356 19.03 11.25 42.34
CA SER A 356 18.03 11.89 43.21
C SER A 356 16.59 11.50 42.86
N LYS A 357 16.28 11.40 41.56
CA LYS A 357 14.94 11.01 41.10
C LYS A 357 14.64 9.53 41.34
N ASN A 358 15.59 8.64 41.04
CA ASN A 358 15.31 7.21 41.01
C ASN A 358 15.62 6.52 42.36
N LEU A 359 16.43 7.08 43.27
CA LEU A 359 16.69 6.50 44.60
C LEU A 359 15.43 6.28 45.44
N LYS A 360 14.40 7.12 45.27
CA LYS A 360 13.14 7.01 46.03
C LYS A 360 12.20 5.94 45.48
N ASP A 361 12.20 5.77 44.16
CA ASP A 361 11.20 4.98 43.43
C ASP A 361 11.75 3.62 42.93
N SER A 362 13.06 3.40 43.05
CA SER A 362 13.72 2.16 42.59
C SER A 362 13.91 1.17 43.72
N GLU A 363 13.88 -0.11 43.38
CA GLU A 363 14.21 -1.20 44.30
C GLU A 363 15.73 -1.23 44.60
N LEU A 364 16.55 -0.97 43.58
CA LEU A 364 18.03 -0.96 43.68
C LEU A 364 18.62 0.11 42.75
N VAL A 365 19.77 0.67 43.13
CA VAL A 365 20.57 1.58 42.29
C VAL A 365 22.05 1.18 42.42
N TRP A 366 22.76 1.02 41.29
CA TRP A 366 24.18 0.68 41.28
C TRP A 366 24.88 1.25 40.04
N ILE A 367 26.22 1.14 39.99
CA ILE A 367 27.02 1.51 38.81
C ILE A 367 27.25 0.25 37.98
N GLY A 368 26.81 0.28 36.72
CA GLY A 368 27.03 -0.80 35.76
C GLY A 368 28.45 -0.83 35.22
N ASN A 369 28.89 -2.00 34.76
CA ASN A 369 30.21 -2.19 34.13
C ASN A 369 30.38 -1.38 32.83
N ASP A 370 29.29 -0.88 32.25
CA ASP A 370 29.30 0.04 31.10
C ASP A 370 29.48 1.51 31.50
N GLY A 371 29.83 1.78 32.78
CA GLY A 371 30.07 3.12 33.31
C GLY A 371 28.81 3.95 33.53
N LYS A 372 27.62 3.33 33.45
CA LYS A 372 26.32 4.00 33.62
C LYS A 372 25.71 3.71 34.97
N ILE A 373 24.94 4.67 35.49
CA ILE A 373 24.14 4.45 36.68
C ILE A 373 22.90 3.65 36.26
N ILE A 374 22.65 2.54 36.93
CA ILE A 374 21.52 1.65 36.66
C ILE A 374 20.56 1.70 37.84
N SER A 375 19.27 1.75 37.54
CA SER A 375 18.20 1.63 38.53
C SER A 375 17.31 0.42 38.18
N LEU A 376 16.94 -0.37 39.20
CA LEU A 376 15.98 -1.46 39.07
C LEU A 376 14.60 -0.94 39.47
N GLU A 377 13.68 -0.86 38.52
CA GLU A 377 12.33 -0.36 38.73
C GLU A 377 11.28 -1.45 38.49
N LYS A 378 10.09 -1.28 39.06
CA LYS A 378 8.92 -2.09 38.76
C LYS A 378 8.11 -1.48 37.61
N ARG A 379 7.74 -2.33 36.66
CA ARG A 379 6.84 -1.95 35.56
C ARG A 379 5.44 -1.74 36.11
N LYS A 380 4.79 -0.70 35.61
CA LYS A 380 3.37 -0.47 35.87
C LYS A 380 2.48 -1.60 35.33
N HIS A 381 2.85 -2.18 34.19
CA HIS A 381 2.11 -3.26 33.53
C HIS A 381 3.05 -4.35 33.07
N VAL A 382 2.77 -5.59 33.49
CA VAL A 382 3.45 -6.80 33.01
C VAL A 382 2.69 -7.49 31.88
N ASN A 383 1.41 -7.19 31.70
CA ASN A 383 0.56 -7.81 30.69
C ASN A 383 0.24 -6.82 29.56
N ALA A 384 0.49 -7.22 28.32
CA ALA A 384 0.36 -6.37 27.14
C ALA A 384 -1.08 -5.87 26.90
N GLU A 385 -2.09 -6.70 27.17
CA GLU A 385 -3.49 -6.31 27.03
C GLU A 385 -3.88 -5.24 28.06
N LYS A 386 -3.46 -5.40 29.32
CA LYS A 386 -3.70 -4.40 30.37
C LYS A 386 -2.99 -3.08 30.06
N PHE A 387 -1.71 -3.15 29.65
CA PHE A 387 -0.94 -1.99 29.21
C PHE A 387 -1.67 -1.23 28.11
N MET A 388 -2.07 -1.91 27.03
CA MET A 388 -2.70 -1.29 25.87
C MET A 388 -4.07 -0.69 26.21
N LYS A 389 -4.87 -1.37 27.06
CA LYS A 389 -6.15 -0.82 27.53
C LYS A 389 -5.96 0.47 28.34
N GLU A 390 -5.01 0.51 29.27
CA GLU A 390 -4.75 1.74 30.02
C GLU A 390 -4.19 2.84 29.13
N PHE A 391 -3.25 2.50 28.24
CA PHE A 391 -2.64 3.45 27.33
C PHE A 391 -3.68 4.12 26.42
N LEU A 392 -4.53 3.33 25.76
CA LEU A 392 -5.59 3.86 24.90
C LEU A 392 -6.64 4.64 25.67
N LYS A 393 -6.87 4.38 26.96
CA LYS A 393 -7.79 5.17 27.79
C LYS A 393 -7.22 6.55 28.13
N LYS A 394 -5.91 6.64 28.39
CA LYS A 394 -5.26 7.88 28.87
C LYS A 394 -4.64 8.73 27.76
N ASN A 395 -4.16 8.12 26.67
CA ASN A 395 -3.23 8.74 25.73
C ASN A 395 -3.71 8.70 24.27
N LEU A 396 -5.03 8.82 24.01
CA LEU A 396 -5.58 8.86 22.64
C LEU A 396 -4.88 9.91 21.75
N ASN A 397 -4.54 11.07 22.33
CA ASN A 397 -3.95 12.18 21.59
C ASN A 397 -2.49 11.93 21.16
N VAL A 398 -1.78 11.04 21.85
CA VAL A 398 -0.37 10.72 21.57
C VAL A 398 -0.27 9.48 20.68
N GLY A 399 -1.15 8.50 20.90
CA GLY A 399 -1.08 7.20 20.22
C GLY A 399 -1.83 7.09 18.89
N ILE A 400 -2.91 7.86 18.72
CA ILE A 400 -3.87 7.67 17.62
C ILE A 400 -3.93 8.93 16.74
N PRO A 401 -3.90 8.80 15.40
CA PRO A 401 -4.11 9.92 14.49
C PRO A 401 -5.46 10.62 14.74
N LYS A 402 -5.51 11.96 14.63
CA LYS A 402 -6.71 12.78 14.87
C LYS A 402 -7.96 12.25 14.17
N GLY A 403 -7.82 11.78 12.93
CA GLY A 403 -8.94 11.24 12.15
C GLY A 403 -9.56 9.95 12.68
N LEU A 404 -8.90 9.24 13.61
CA LEU A 404 -9.43 8.04 14.28
C LEU A 404 -9.94 8.32 15.70
N HIS A 405 -9.80 9.54 16.22
CA HIS A 405 -10.16 9.86 17.61
C HIS A 405 -11.65 9.61 17.89
N SER A 406 -12.53 10.07 16.99
CA SER A 406 -13.97 9.82 17.12
C SER A 406 -14.31 8.33 17.05
N ASP A 407 -13.59 7.58 16.22
CA ASP A 407 -13.79 6.14 16.05
C ASP A 407 -13.42 5.39 17.34
N PHE A 408 -12.26 5.68 17.93
CA PHE A 408 -11.85 5.11 19.21
C PHE A 408 -12.73 5.56 20.39
N LYS A 409 -13.25 6.79 20.37
CA LYS A 409 -14.18 7.28 21.41
C LYS A 409 -15.52 6.54 21.41
N ARG A 410 -15.99 6.06 20.25
CA ARG A 410 -17.21 5.21 20.18
C ARG A 410 -16.99 3.84 20.81
N GLY A 411 -15.76 3.32 20.73
CA GLY A 411 -15.37 2.10 21.41
C GLY A 411 -14.28 1.33 20.67
N TYR A 412 -13.52 0.55 21.44
CA TYR A 412 -12.52 -0.37 20.93
C TYR A 412 -12.45 -1.61 21.84
N LYS A 413 -11.96 -2.71 21.30
CA LYS A 413 -11.68 -3.95 22.02
C LYS A 413 -10.21 -4.27 21.91
N VAL A 414 -9.58 -4.57 23.05
CA VAL A 414 -8.21 -5.06 23.11
C VAL A 414 -8.26 -6.48 23.66
N PHE A 415 -7.65 -7.43 22.97
CA PHE A 415 -7.63 -8.84 23.38
C PHE A 415 -6.39 -9.56 22.84
N LEU A 416 -6.06 -10.69 23.48
CA LEU A 416 -5.01 -11.60 23.04
C LEU A 416 -5.59 -12.77 22.23
N GLY A 417 -4.80 -13.27 21.27
CA GLY A 417 -5.12 -14.48 20.53
C GLY A 417 -6.22 -14.32 19.49
N ASN A 418 -6.87 -15.44 19.15
CA ASN A 418 -7.74 -15.54 17.96
C ASN A 418 -9.17 -15.97 18.24
N LYS A 419 -9.54 -16.14 19.52
CA LYS A 419 -10.85 -16.70 19.91
C LYS A 419 -12.02 -15.88 19.38
N THR A 420 -11.87 -14.57 19.27
CA THR A 420 -12.91 -13.62 18.85
C THR A 420 -12.88 -13.27 17.36
N LEU A 421 -11.97 -13.87 16.58
CA LEU A 421 -11.77 -13.52 15.18
C LEU A 421 -12.58 -14.45 14.24
N SER A 422 -13.15 -13.87 13.19
CA SER A 422 -13.73 -14.62 12.07
C SER A 422 -12.65 -15.33 11.26
N LYS A 423 -13.05 -16.31 10.44
CA LYS A 423 -12.13 -17.08 9.60
C LYS A 423 -11.33 -16.22 8.62
N SER A 424 -11.98 -15.28 7.93
CA SER A 424 -11.32 -14.36 6.99
C SER A 424 -10.26 -13.50 7.67
N ILE A 425 -10.55 -12.99 8.86
CA ILE A 425 -9.60 -12.17 9.62
C ILE A 425 -8.45 -13.02 10.15
N LYS A 426 -8.70 -14.28 10.54
CA LYS A 426 -7.62 -15.21 10.91
C LYS A 426 -6.65 -15.44 9.76
N GLU A 427 -7.13 -15.57 8.52
CA GLU A 427 -6.26 -15.71 7.35
C GLU A 427 -5.36 -14.48 7.15
N GLU A 428 -5.91 -13.27 7.27
CA GLU A 428 -5.15 -12.02 7.14
C GLU A 428 -4.14 -11.78 8.27
N ILE A 429 -4.49 -12.15 9.50
CA ILE A 429 -3.63 -12.02 10.68
C ILE A 429 -2.54 -13.07 10.70
N SER A 430 -2.80 -14.26 10.15
CA SER A 430 -1.82 -15.35 10.10
C SER A 430 -0.54 -14.98 9.34
N GLU A 431 -0.60 -14.02 8.42
CA GLU A 431 0.58 -13.50 7.72
C GLU A 431 1.62 -12.92 8.67
N VAL A 432 1.20 -12.36 9.81
CA VAL A 432 2.12 -11.80 10.82
C VAL A 432 2.93 -12.90 11.51
N ILE A 433 2.34 -14.08 11.69
CA ILE A 433 2.92 -15.21 12.43
C ILE A 433 3.31 -16.40 11.54
N SER A 434 3.42 -16.19 10.23
CA SER A 434 3.82 -17.22 9.28
C SER A 434 5.16 -16.90 8.62
N VAL A 435 5.72 -17.93 7.99
CA VAL A 435 6.82 -17.77 7.05
C VAL A 435 6.29 -16.98 5.86
N ASP A 436 7.03 -15.97 5.44
CA ASP A 436 6.69 -15.20 4.25
C ASP A 436 6.61 -16.13 3.04
N GLY A 437 5.46 -16.11 2.35
CA GLY A 437 5.21 -16.98 1.20
C GLY A 437 6.27 -16.83 0.10
N THR A 438 6.85 -15.64 -0.05
CA THR A 438 7.94 -15.42 -1.02
C THR A 438 9.18 -16.28 -0.73
N LEU A 439 9.46 -16.57 0.55
CA LEU A 439 10.62 -17.36 0.94
C LEU A 439 10.40 -18.87 0.73
N LEU A 440 9.14 -19.33 0.67
CA LEU A 440 8.83 -20.74 0.42
C LEU A 440 9.32 -21.23 -0.95
N HIS A 441 9.56 -20.33 -1.89
CA HIS A 441 10.10 -20.64 -3.21
C HIS A 441 11.57 -21.09 -3.19
N PHE A 442 12.28 -20.92 -2.08
CA PHE A 442 13.67 -21.36 -1.93
C PHE A 442 13.79 -22.81 -1.42
N ASN A 443 12.66 -23.48 -1.15
CA ASN A 443 12.62 -24.88 -0.77
C ASN A 443 12.67 -25.87 -1.95
#